data_AF-A0A7W6FQ82-F1
#
_entry.id   AF-A0A7W6FQ82-F1
#
_cell.length_a   1.000
_cell.length_b   1.000
_cell.length_c   1.000
_cell.angle_alpha   90.00
_cell.angle_beta   90.00
_cell.angle_gamma   90.00
#
_symmetry.space_group_name_H-M   'P 1'
#
loop_
_entity.id
_entity.type
_entity.pdbx_description
1 polymer ?
#
loop_
_entity_poly.entity_id
_entity_poly.type
_entity_poly.pdbx_seq_one_letter_code
_entity_poly.pdbx_strand_id
1 'polypeptide(L)'
;MATVEKVTEKTSSRAILLRAAADLMIERGTIEVSLNEIAQRSQLNSALVKYYFGSKNGLMLALVEDVLGPGLEQLKGLVEMDLPVVEKLKLHIKGIINVYFRYPFVNRLIHAMLMEQELAIKVSEKISKPLAETQRQLLQQGMDSGQFKHIDPMMFYFIVLGACDQLFFGQHVLNHAFGIERIDEDLKRAYTNALLDMVLGGILTEEGQRA
;
A
#
# COMPACT_ATOMS: atom_id res chain seq x y z
N MET A 1 37.79 13.33 26.50
CA MET A 1 37.80 12.58 25.24
C MET A 1 36.81 11.45 25.36
N ALA A 2 35.68 11.54 24.66
CA ALA A 2 34.82 10.43 24.28
C ALA A 2 33.96 10.93 23.12
N THR A 3 34.32 10.49 21.92
CA THR A 3 33.74 10.93 20.66
C THR A 3 32.40 10.24 20.47
N VAL A 4 31.34 11.03 20.30
CA VAL A 4 30.02 10.56 19.84
C VAL A 4 30.14 10.24 18.36
N GLU A 5 30.26 8.97 18.00
CA GLU A 5 30.09 8.52 16.61
C GLU A 5 28.60 8.56 16.25
N LYS A 6 28.23 9.58 15.47
CA LYS A 6 26.99 9.62 14.68
C LYS A 6 27.02 8.48 13.68
N VAL A 7 26.20 7.46 13.89
CA VAL A 7 25.85 6.49 12.84
C VAL A 7 24.94 7.20 11.83
N THR A 8 25.52 7.73 10.76
CA THR A 8 24.77 8.08 9.55
C THR A 8 24.50 6.80 8.77
N GLU A 9 23.26 6.32 8.77
CA GLU A 9 22.81 5.25 7.87
C GLU A 9 23.11 5.64 6.42
N LYS A 10 24.04 4.91 5.79
CA LYS A 10 24.37 5.06 4.39
C LYS A 10 23.27 4.37 3.58
N THR A 11 22.34 5.13 3.00
CA THR A 11 21.28 4.59 2.13
C THR A 11 21.90 3.70 1.04
N SER A 12 21.47 2.44 0.94
CA SER A 12 22.03 1.50 -0.03
C SER A 12 21.77 1.94 -1.48
N SER A 13 22.68 1.63 -2.41
CA SER A 13 22.48 1.91 -3.84
C SER A 13 21.18 1.32 -4.38
N ARG A 14 20.74 0.17 -3.85
CA ARG A 14 19.43 -0.43 -4.17
C ARG A 14 18.28 0.52 -3.79
N ALA A 15 18.30 1.07 -2.58
CA ALA A 15 17.27 1.99 -2.11
C ALA A 15 17.28 3.32 -2.90
N ILE A 16 18.46 3.83 -3.28
CA ILE A 16 18.57 5.02 -4.14
C ILE A 16 17.90 4.79 -5.50
N LEU A 17 18.09 3.62 -6.11
CA LEU A 17 17.47 3.27 -7.39
C LEU A 17 15.95 3.17 -7.28
N LEU A 18 15.42 2.54 -6.22
CA LEU A 18 13.98 2.46 -5.98
C LEU A 18 13.38 3.85 -5.75
N ARG A 19 14.05 4.68 -4.96
CA ARG A 19 13.63 6.07 -4.72
C ARG A 19 13.59 6.88 -6.02
N ALA A 20 14.63 6.77 -6.85
CA ALA A 20 14.69 7.43 -8.15
C ALA A 20 13.55 6.99 -9.08
N ALA A 21 13.20 5.69 -9.09
CA ALA A 21 12.07 5.19 -9.85
C ALA A 21 10.73 5.74 -9.34
N ALA A 22 10.51 5.72 -8.02
CA ALA A 22 9.31 6.27 -7.38
C ALA A 22 9.14 7.77 -7.71
N ASP A 23 10.20 8.56 -7.53
CA ASP A 23 10.16 10.01 -7.77
C ASP A 23 9.85 10.32 -9.25
N LEU A 24 10.46 9.60 -10.19
CA LEU A 24 10.16 9.75 -11.62
C LEU A 24 8.69 9.43 -11.94
N MET A 25 8.14 8.36 -11.36
CA MET A 25 6.74 7.97 -11.60
C MET A 25 5.75 8.96 -11.00
N ILE A 26 6.05 9.51 -9.81
CA ILE A 26 5.23 10.53 -9.14
C ILE A 26 5.23 11.83 -9.94
N GLU A 27 6.42 12.34 -10.27
CA GLU A 27 6.57 13.63 -10.97
C GLU A 27 5.88 13.64 -12.33
N ARG A 28 5.90 12.51 -13.03
CA ARG A 28 5.37 12.39 -14.39
C ARG A 28 3.94 11.83 -14.44
N GLY A 29 3.41 11.33 -13.32
CA GLY A 29 2.09 10.70 -13.28
C GLY A 29 1.97 9.44 -14.13
N THR A 30 3.07 8.73 -14.39
CA THR A 30 3.13 7.53 -15.24
C THR A 30 3.98 6.43 -14.61
N ILE A 31 3.67 5.16 -14.94
CA ILE A 31 4.50 4.01 -14.58
C ILE A 31 5.55 3.69 -15.67
N GLU A 32 5.53 4.43 -16.78
CA GLU A 32 6.48 4.26 -17.89
C GLU A 32 7.78 5.02 -17.61
N VAL A 33 8.74 4.31 -17.01
CA VAL A 33 10.11 4.79 -16.81
C VAL A 33 11.12 3.79 -17.34
N SER A 34 12.19 4.28 -17.97
CA SER A 34 13.29 3.44 -18.46
C SER A 34 14.38 3.27 -17.41
N LEU A 35 15.15 2.18 -17.53
CA LEU A 35 16.29 1.93 -16.64
C LEU A 35 17.37 3.01 -16.74
N ASN A 36 17.52 3.62 -17.92
CA ASN A 36 18.47 4.70 -18.15
C ASN A 36 18.03 5.98 -17.42
N GLU A 37 16.75 6.31 -17.42
CA GLU A 37 16.24 7.47 -16.68
C GLU A 37 16.39 7.28 -15.18
N ILE A 38 16.12 6.08 -14.66
CA ILE A 38 16.33 5.74 -13.25
C ILE A 38 17.82 5.88 -12.89
N ALA A 39 18.71 5.33 -13.72
CA ALA A 39 20.16 5.44 -13.54
C ALA A 39 20.62 6.92 -13.53
N GLN A 40 20.16 7.71 -14.50
CA GLN A 40 20.46 9.14 -14.57
C GLN A 40 19.95 9.90 -13.34
N ARG A 41 18.70 9.65 -12.91
CA ARG A 41 18.10 10.29 -11.73
C ARG A 41 18.86 9.92 -10.45
N SER A 42 19.22 8.66 -10.31
CA SER A 42 19.96 8.14 -9.14
C SER A 42 21.43 8.53 -9.12
N GLN A 43 21.98 9.05 -10.23
CA GLN A 43 23.42 9.25 -10.44
C GLN A 43 24.24 7.95 -10.29
N LEU A 44 23.60 6.80 -10.50
CA LEU A 44 24.22 5.48 -10.46
C LEU A 44 24.30 4.88 -11.86
N ASN A 45 25.23 3.94 -12.05
CA ASN A 45 25.39 3.24 -13.33
C ASN A 45 24.19 2.31 -13.59
N SER A 46 23.66 2.28 -14.82
CA SER A 46 22.59 1.36 -15.24
C SER A 46 22.96 -0.12 -15.09
N ALA A 47 24.25 -0.46 -15.04
CA ALA A 47 24.73 -1.80 -14.67
C ALA A 47 24.31 -2.21 -13.25
N LEU A 48 24.21 -1.26 -12.31
CA LEU A 48 23.73 -1.55 -10.94
C LEU A 48 22.26 -1.93 -10.91
N VAL A 49 21.45 -1.40 -11.84
CA VAL A 49 20.04 -1.81 -11.98
C VAL A 49 19.96 -3.30 -12.33
N LYS A 50 20.74 -3.73 -13.34
CA LYS A 50 20.80 -5.15 -13.71
C LYS A 50 21.36 -6.01 -12.57
N TYR A 51 22.37 -5.52 -11.85
CA TYR A 51 22.96 -6.24 -10.73
C TYR A 51 21.97 -6.46 -9.58
N TYR A 52 21.24 -5.42 -9.14
CA TYR A 52 20.33 -5.54 -7.99
C TYR A 52 18.98 -6.17 -8.32
N PHE A 53 18.47 -5.96 -9.54
CA PHE A 53 17.09 -6.31 -9.87
C PHE A 53 16.98 -7.32 -11.00
N GLY A 54 18.06 -7.61 -11.73
CA GLY A 54 18.08 -8.51 -12.88
C GLY A 54 17.42 -7.92 -14.12
N SER A 55 16.16 -7.49 -14.01
CA SER A 55 15.32 -6.98 -15.10
C SER A 55 14.50 -5.76 -14.68
N LYS A 56 13.87 -5.10 -15.65
CA LYS A 56 12.88 -4.03 -15.37
C LYS A 56 11.73 -4.56 -14.51
N ASN A 57 11.22 -5.74 -14.84
CA ASN A 57 10.16 -6.41 -14.07
C ASN A 57 10.60 -6.71 -12.63
N GLY A 58 11.86 -7.12 -12.43
CA GLY A 58 12.43 -7.29 -11.09
C GLY A 58 12.55 -5.98 -10.30
N LEU A 59 12.86 -4.87 -10.97
CA LEU A 59 12.86 -3.54 -10.35
C LEU A 59 11.45 -3.11 -9.94
N MET A 60 10.46 -3.32 -10.81
CA MET A 60 9.07 -2.96 -10.51
C MET A 60 8.52 -3.75 -9.33
N LEU A 61 8.78 -5.06 -9.27
CA LEU A 61 8.40 -5.87 -8.13
C LEU A 61 9.09 -5.40 -6.84
N ALA A 62 10.40 -5.14 -6.89
CA ALA A 62 11.14 -4.63 -5.74
C ALA A 62 10.63 -3.25 -5.28
N LEU A 63 10.15 -2.41 -6.21
CA LEU A 63 9.56 -1.11 -5.90
C LEU A 63 8.21 -1.26 -5.21
N VAL A 64 7.35 -2.17 -5.67
CA VAL A 64 6.07 -2.47 -5.01
C VAL A 64 6.31 -3.03 -3.60
N GLU A 65 7.27 -3.94 -3.44
CA GLU A 65 7.68 -4.47 -2.13
C GLU A 65 8.17 -3.36 -1.19
N ASP A 66 8.97 -2.41 -1.67
CA ASP A 66 9.50 -1.29 -0.89
C ASP A 66 8.41 -0.31 -0.44
N VAL A 67 7.44 -0.05 -1.32
CA VAL A 67 6.32 0.87 -1.04
C VAL A 67 5.28 0.23 -0.10
N LEU A 68 4.93 -1.04 -0.32
CA LEU A 68 3.85 -1.71 0.41
C LEU A 68 4.32 -2.46 1.64
N GLY A 69 5.58 -2.91 1.67
CA GLY A 69 6.17 -3.68 2.76
C GLY A 69 5.99 -3.03 4.14
N PRO A 70 6.27 -1.72 4.32
CA PRO A 70 6.02 -1.05 5.59
C PRO A 70 4.56 -1.09 6.05
N GLY A 71 3.60 -1.06 5.12
CA GLY A 71 2.17 -1.18 5.43
C GLY A 71 1.79 -2.59 5.89
N LEU A 72 2.41 -3.63 5.31
CA LEU A 72 2.25 -5.01 5.78
C LEU A 72 2.83 -5.20 7.18
N GLU A 73 4.03 -4.69 7.44
CA GLU A 73 4.64 -4.74 8.77
C GLU A 73 3.83 -3.94 9.79
N GLN A 74 3.25 -2.81 9.40
CA GLN A 74 2.31 -2.06 10.24
C GLN A 74 1.08 -2.91 10.60
N LEU A 75 0.48 -3.63 9.64
CA LEU A 75 -0.66 -4.49 9.90
C LEU A 75 -0.29 -5.64 10.86
N LYS A 76 0.86 -6.28 10.67
CA LYS A 76 1.35 -7.32 11.59
C LYS A 76 1.51 -6.76 13.01
N GLY A 77 2.12 -5.59 13.15
CA GLY A 77 2.22 -4.90 14.44
C GLY A 77 0.85 -4.61 15.05
N LEU A 78 -0.12 -4.14 14.26
CA LEU A 78 -1.49 -3.89 14.74
C LEU A 78 -2.15 -5.16 15.29
N VAL A 79 -1.95 -6.31 14.65
CA VAL A 79 -2.47 -7.60 15.14
C VAL A 79 -1.95 -7.93 16.54
N GLU A 80 -0.69 -7.62 16.82
CA GLU A 80 -0.01 -7.89 18.10
C GLU A 80 -0.27 -6.85 19.20
N MET A 81 -0.61 -5.61 18.81
CA MET A 81 -0.82 -4.52 19.77
C MET A 81 -2.03 -4.77 20.70
N ASP A 82 -1.91 -4.32 21.95
CA ASP A 82 -3.02 -4.26 22.90
C ASP A 82 -3.87 -3.00 22.63
N LEU A 83 -4.71 -3.09 21.60
CA LEU A 83 -5.67 -2.06 21.19
C LEU A 83 -7.04 -2.70 20.92
N PRO A 84 -8.15 -1.96 21.08
CA PRO A 84 -9.45 -2.42 20.62
C PRO A 84 -9.39 -2.82 19.13
N VAL A 85 -9.95 -3.98 18.80
CA VAL A 85 -9.88 -4.56 17.44
C VAL A 85 -10.53 -3.66 16.38
N VAL A 86 -11.55 -2.90 16.77
CA VAL A 86 -12.18 -1.86 15.94
C VAL A 86 -11.17 -0.77 15.56
N GLU A 87 -10.34 -0.32 16.51
CA GLU A 87 -9.31 0.70 16.27
C GLU A 87 -8.17 0.15 15.40
N LYS A 88 -7.76 -1.10 15.62
CA LYS A 88 -6.79 -1.79 14.74
C LYS A 88 -7.28 -1.79 13.29
N LEU A 89 -8.54 -2.11 13.05
CA LEU A 89 -9.12 -2.11 11.70
C LEU A 89 -9.18 -0.71 11.08
N LYS A 90 -9.58 0.30 11.86
CA LYS A 90 -9.56 1.71 11.41
C LYS A 90 -8.15 2.14 10.99
N LEU A 91 -7.14 1.81 11.79
CA LEU A 91 -5.74 2.11 11.50
C LEU A 91 -5.25 1.39 10.25
N HIS A 92 -5.66 0.14 10.05
CA HIS A 92 -5.32 -0.62 8.85
C HIS A 92 -5.89 0.04 7.58
N ILE A 93 -7.18 0.36 7.54
CA ILE A 93 -7.84 0.99 6.38
C ILE A 93 -7.22 2.36 6.08
N LYS A 94 -7.00 3.18 7.13
CA LYS A 94 -6.28 4.47 7.01
C LYS A 94 -4.88 4.28 6.43
N GLY A 95 -4.17 3.23 6.85
CA GLY A 95 -2.85 2.88 6.35
C GLY A 95 -2.84 2.64 4.84
N ILE A 96 -3.77 1.84 4.32
CA ILE A 96 -3.90 1.57 2.88
C ILE A 96 -4.09 2.86 2.09
N ILE A 97 -5.08 3.69 2.49
CA ILE A 97 -5.37 4.96 1.80
C ILE A 97 -4.17 5.90 1.85
N ASN A 98 -3.47 5.99 2.98
CA ASN A 98 -2.29 6.83 3.10
C ASN A 98 -1.14 6.39 2.19
N VAL A 99 -0.94 5.09 2.02
CA VAL A 99 0.07 4.56 1.09
C VAL A 99 -0.29 4.94 -0.36
N TYR A 100 -1.53 4.73 -0.78
CA TYR A 100 -1.96 5.08 -2.14
C TYR A 100 -1.94 6.59 -2.40
N PHE A 101 -2.27 7.39 -1.40
CA PHE A 101 -2.16 8.84 -1.48
C PHE A 101 -0.70 9.31 -1.62
N ARG A 102 0.21 8.71 -0.84
CA ARG A 102 1.64 9.04 -0.88
C ARG A 102 2.33 8.56 -2.16
N TYR A 103 1.89 7.43 -2.69
CA TYR A 103 2.49 6.77 -3.86
C TYR A 103 1.41 6.48 -4.92
N PRO A 104 0.85 7.50 -5.59
CA PRO A 104 -0.28 7.34 -6.51
C PRO A 104 0.00 6.42 -7.70
N PHE A 105 1.28 6.25 -8.06
CA PHE A 105 1.68 5.31 -9.12
C PHE A 105 1.52 3.85 -8.73
N VAL A 106 1.59 3.51 -7.43
CA VAL A 106 1.73 2.10 -6.98
C VAL A 106 0.51 1.29 -7.39
N ASN A 107 -0.66 1.93 -7.38
CA ASN A 107 -1.92 1.31 -7.74
C ASN A 107 -1.93 0.89 -9.23
N ARG A 108 -1.61 1.84 -10.12
CA ARG A 108 -1.48 1.58 -11.56
C ARG A 108 -0.40 0.54 -11.85
N LEU A 109 0.70 0.58 -11.11
CA LEU A 109 1.80 -0.37 -11.27
C LEU A 109 1.35 -1.80 -10.94
N ILE A 110 0.66 -2.00 -9.81
CA ILE A 110 0.10 -3.31 -9.44
C ILE A 110 -0.87 -3.81 -10.50
N HIS A 111 -1.82 -2.98 -10.96
CA HIS A 111 -2.75 -3.36 -12.02
C HIS A 111 -2.04 -3.80 -13.30
N ALA A 112 -1.03 -3.05 -13.74
CA ALA A 112 -0.23 -3.43 -14.90
C ALA A 112 0.50 -4.76 -14.71
N MET A 113 1.08 -4.98 -13.52
CA MET A 113 1.77 -6.23 -13.18
C MET A 113 0.81 -7.43 -13.11
N LEU A 114 -0.44 -7.23 -12.68
CA LEU A 114 -1.46 -8.28 -12.61
C LEU A 114 -1.95 -8.74 -14.00
N MET A 115 -1.72 -7.95 -15.05
CA MET A 115 -2.04 -8.34 -16.43
C MET A 115 -0.99 -9.27 -17.05
N GLU A 116 0.21 -9.34 -16.48
CA GLU A 116 1.28 -10.25 -16.91
C GLU A 116 1.33 -11.48 -15.99
N GLN A 117 1.08 -12.68 -16.53
CA GLN A 117 0.90 -13.90 -15.72
C GLN A 117 2.04 -14.17 -14.72
N GLU A 118 3.30 -14.05 -15.15
CA GLU A 118 4.45 -14.31 -14.27
C GLU A 118 4.55 -13.27 -13.13
N LEU A 119 4.28 -12.01 -13.43
CA LEU A 119 4.28 -10.94 -12.44
C LEU A 119 3.07 -11.04 -11.51
N ALA A 120 1.91 -11.43 -12.03
CA ALA A 120 0.70 -11.63 -11.24
C ALA A 120 0.91 -12.68 -10.14
N ILE A 121 1.58 -13.79 -10.47
CA ILE A 121 1.96 -14.82 -9.50
C ILE A 121 2.89 -14.22 -8.42
N LYS A 122 3.94 -13.51 -8.83
CA LYS A 122 4.90 -12.90 -7.90
C LYS A 122 4.26 -11.87 -6.97
N VAL A 123 3.40 -11.01 -7.49
CA VAL A 123 2.64 -10.03 -6.68
C VAL A 123 1.71 -10.76 -5.72
N SER A 124 1.02 -11.79 -6.19
CA SER A 124 0.11 -12.56 -5.35
C SER A 124 0.83 -13.25 -4.19
N GLU A 125 1.97 -13.88 -4.46
CA GLU A 125 2.75 -14.61 -3.46
C GLU A 125 3.42 -13.68 -2.43
N LYS A 126 3.99 -12.56 -2.90
CA LYS A 126 4.82 -11.71 -2.06
C LYS A 126 4.07 -10.59 -1.36
N ILE A 127 2.95 -10.15 -1.93
CA ILE A 127 2.20 -9.00 -1.45
C ILE A 127 0.80 -9.43 -0.98
N SER A 128 -0.01 -9.95 -1.90
CA SER A 128 -1.44 -10.19 -1.62
C SER A 128 -1.65 -11.27 -0.58
N LYS A 129 -0.91 -12.39 -0.66
CA LYS A 129 -1.07 -13.52 0.27
C LYS A 129 -0.71 -13.15 1.72
N PRO A 130 0.48 -12.58 2.04
CA PRO A 130 0.80 -12.15 3.39
C PRO A 130 -0.18 -11.11 3.95
N LEU A 131 -0.64 -10.19 3.11
CA LEU A 131 -1.63 -9.19 3.49
C LEU A 131 -2.97 -9.84 3.85
N ALA A 132 -3.49 -10.70 2.99
CA ALA A 132 -4.75 -11.42 3.21
C ALA A 132 -4.69 -12.32 4.46
N GLU A 133 -3.58 -13.02 4.66
CA GLU A 133 -3.38 -13.87 5.84
C GLU A 133 -3.38 -13.06 7.14
N THR A 134 -2.71 -11.91 7.15
CA THR A 134 -2.64 -11.03 8.34
C THR A 134 -3.97 -10.32 8.59
N GLN A 135 -4.65 -9.85 7.54
CA GLN A 135 -5.99 -9.26 7.66
C GLN A 135 -7.01 -10.28 8.18
N ARG A 136 -6.91 -11.53 7.73
CA ARG A 136 -7.74 -12.63 8.27
C ARG A 136 -7.54 -12.81 9.76
N GLN A 137 -6.31 -12.75 10.26
CA GLN A 137 -6.03 -12.84 11.71
C GLN A 137 -6.71 -11.68 12.47
N LEU A 138 -6.61 -10.45 11.96
CA LEU A 138 -7.26 -9.30 12.56
C LEU A 138 -8.79 -9.46 12.61
N LEU A 139 -9.40 -9.92 11.52
CA LEU A 139 -10.84 -10.18 11.48
C LEU A 139 -11.24 -11.28 12.47
N GLN A 140 -10.44 -12.34 12.58
CA GLN A 140 -10.68 -13.44 13.51
C GLN A 140 -10.68 -12.95 14.97
N GLN A 141 -9.73 -12.09 15.36
CA GLN A 141 -9.72 -11.48 16.70
C GLN A 141 -11.03 -10.74 17.01
N GLY A 142 -11.60 -10.04 16.02
CA GLY A 142 -12.84 -9.30 16.21
C GLY A 142 -14.08 -10.18 16.23
N MET A 143 -14.08 -11.28 15.47
CA MET A 143 -15.14 -12.29 15.54
C MET A 143 -15.10 -13.07 16.87
N ASP A 144 -13.92 -13.45 17.34
CA ASP A 144 -13.73 -14.21 18.58
C ASP A 144 -14.11 -13.37 19.82
N SER A 145 -13.90 -12.06 19.77
CA SER A 145 -14.29 -11.11 20.82
C SER A 145 -15.74 -10.64 20.71
N GLY A 146 -16.53 -11.14 19.75
CA GLY A 146 -17.93 -10.75 19.56
C GLY A 146 -18.16 -9.36 19.00
N GLN A 147 -17.10 -8.59 18.69
CA GLN A 147 -17.18 -7.22 18.20
C GLN A 147 -17.49 -7.14 16.70
N PHE A 148 -17.10 -8.15 15.92
CA PHE A 148 -17.40 -8.27 14.50
C PHE A 148 -18.42 -9.37 14.24
N LYS A 149 -19.35 -9.11 13.30
CA LYS A 149 -20.19 -10.14 12.70
C LYS A 149 -19.33 -11.15 11.95
N HIS A 150 -19.85 -12.36 11.78
CA HIS A 150 -19.21 -13.34 10.91
C HIS A 150 -19.12 -12.80 9.47
N ILE A 151 -17.90 -12.70 8.94
CA ILE A 151 -17.63 -12.25 7.59
C ILE A 151 -16.56 -13.12 6.95
N ASP A 152 -16.76 -13.47 5.68
CA ASP A 152 -15.76 -14.18 4.92
C ASP A 152 -14.52 -13.27 4.71
N PRO A 153 -13.31 -13.70 5.15
CA PRO A 153 -12.11 -12.86 5.05
C PRO A 153 -11.70 -12.51 3.63
N MET A 154 -11.97 -13.39 2.65
CA MET A 154 -11.67 -13.14 1.24
C MET A 154 -12.60 -12.05 0.70
N MET A 155 -13.90 -12.13 0.98
CA MET A 155 -14.85 -11.07 0.60
C MET A 155 -14.46 -9.73 1.21
N PHE A 156 -14.12 -9.71 2.51
CA PHE A 156 -13.68 -8.48 3.18
C PHE A 156 -12.41 -7.89 2.54
N TYR A 157 -11.42 -8.74 2.24
CA TYR A 157 -10.19 -8.33 1.55
C TYR A 157 -10.51 -7.61 0.23
N PHE A 158 -11.32 -8.22 -0.64
CA PHE A 158 -11.63 -7.64 -1.95
C PHE A 158 -12.50 -6.38 -1.87
N ILE A 159 -13.48 -6.35 -0.96
CA ILE A 159 -14.35 -5.17 -0.78
C ILE A 159 -13.54 -3.97 -0.28
N VAL A 160 -12.76 -4.15 0.79
CA VAL A 160 -12.01 -3.04 1.40
C VAL A 160 -10.87 -2.60 0.50
N LEU A 161 -10.09 -3.54 -0.04
CA LEU A 161 -8.97 -3.19 -0.91
C LEU A 161 -9.47 -2.54 -2.20
N GLY A 162 -10.55 -3.06 -2.79
CA GLY A 162 -11.19 -2.49 -3.98
C GLY A 162 -11.73 -1.08 -3.75
N ALA A 163 -12.35 -0.81 -2.60
CA ALA A 163 -12.79 0.53 -2.25
C ALA A 163 -11.59 1.50 -2.12
N CYS A 164 -10.56 1.11 -1.36
CA CYS A 164 -9.34 1.89 -1.23
C CYS A 164 -8.67 2.17 -2.59
N ASP A 165 -8.62 1.17 -3.46
CA ASP A 165 -8.05 1.20 -4.81
C ASP A 165 -8.79 2.19 -5.73
N GLN A 166 -10.13 2.10 -5.75
CA GLN A 166 -10.98 2.81 -6.70
C GLN A 166 -10.86 4.33 -6.61
N LEU A 167 -10.64 4.90 -5.43
CA LEU A 167 -10.44 6.35 -5.28
C LEU A 167 -9.25 6.84 -6.11
N PHE A 168 -8.14 6.09 -6.14
CA PHE A 168 -6.90 6.48 -6.80
C PHE A 168 -6.84 6.00 -8.24
N PHE A 169 -7.30 4.78 -8.51
CA PHE A 169 -7.38 4.26 -9.87
C PHE A 169 -8.34 5.07 -10.74
N GLY A 170 -9.50 5.43 -10.17
CA GLY A 170 -10.57 6.18 -10.83
C GLY A 170 -10.32 7.67 -11.02
N GLN A 171 -9.09 8.18 -10.93
CA GLN A 171 -8.81 9.62 -11.00
C GLN A 171 -9.33 10.29 -12.28
N HIS A 172 -9.30 9.59 -13.42
CA HIS A 172 -9.89 10.13 -14.65
C HIS A 172 -11.42 10.27 -14.56
N VAL A 173 -12.09 9.34 -13.87
CA VAL A 173 -13.53 9.42 -13.60
C VAL A 173 -13.81 10.58 -12.64
N LEU A 174 -13.01 10.75 -11.57
CA LEU A 174 -13.11 11.89 -10.66
C LEU A 174 -13.04 13.23 -11.41
N ASN A 175 -12.09 13.36 -12.34
CA ASN A 175 -11.92 14.57 -13.13
C ASN A 175 -13.11 14.78 -14.09
N HIS A 176 -13.38 13.81 -14.98
CA HIS A 176 -14.31 14.01 -16.08
C HIS A 176 -15.79 13.86 -15.70
N ALA A 177 -16.12 13.04 -14.70
CA ALA A 177 -17.49 12.82 -14.27
C ALA A 177 -17.90 13.71 -13.08
N PHE A 178 -16.95 14.11 -12.23
CA PHE A 178 -17.24 14.84 -10.99
C PHE A 178 -16.52 16.21 -10.87
N GLY A 179 -15.69 16.59 -11.86
CA GLY A 179 -14.97 17.88 -11.85
C GLY A 179 -13.86 17.97 -10.79
N ILE A 180 -13.41 16.84 -10.25
CA ILE A 180 -12.38 16.77 -9.21
C ILE A 180 -11.02 16.54 -9.88
N GLU A 181 -10.22 17.60 -9.97
CA GLU A 181 -8.94 17.56 -10.68
C GLU A 181 -7.87 16.71 -9.98
N ARG A 182 -7.87 16.72 -8.63
CA ARG A 182 -6.87 16.04 -7.81
C ARG A 182 -7.48 15.51 -6.52
N ILE A 183 -6.85 14.47 -5.98
CA ILE A 183 -7.13 13.96 -4.64
C ILE A 183 -6.21 14.73 -3.69
N ASP A 184 -6.78 15.59 -2.86
CA ASP A 184 -6.08 16.31 -1.80
C ASP A 184 -6.35 15.70 -0.41
N GLU A 185 -5.78 16.31 0.63
CA GLU A 185 -5.94 15.85 2.01
C GLU A 185 -7.40 15.90 2.49
N ASP A 186 -8.18 16.87 2.02
CA ASP A 186 -9.60 17.01 2.40
C ASP A 186 -10.44 15.90 1.78
N LEU A 187 -10.27 15.64 0.48
CA LEU A 187 -10.96 14.55 -0.20
C LEU A 187 -10.53 13.19 0.35
N LYS A 188 -9.22 12.99 0.58
CA LYS A 188 -8.70 11.76 1.21
C LYS A 188 -9.37 11.51 2.55
N ARG A 189 -9.44 12.53 3.42
CA ARG A 189 -10.07 12.44 4.74
C ARG A 189 -11.57 12.15 4.64
N ALA A 190 -12.29 12.87 3.78
CA ALA A 190 -13.72 12.68 3.59
C ALA A 190 -14.04 11.26 3.09
N TYR A 191 -13.29 10.78 2.08
CA TYR A 191 -13.44 9.42 1.56
C TYR A 191 -13.09 8.36 2.62
N THR A 192 -12.01 8.55 3.37
CA THR A 192 -11.61 7.63 4.44
C THR A 192 -12.70 7.51 5.49
N ASN A 193 -13.31 8.61 5.92
CA ASN A 193 -14.38 8.59 6.90
C ASN A 193 -15.63 7.88 6.35
N ALA A 194 -16.04 8.21 5.12
CA ALA A 194 -17.18 7.54 4.47
C ALA A 194 -16.95 6.03 4.33
N LEU A 195 -15.75 5.60 3.94
CA LEU A 195 -15.40 4.19 3.84
C LEU A 195 -15.45 3.50 5.21
N LEU A 196 -14.88 4.12 6.24
CA LEU A 196 -14.92 3.57 7.61
C LEU A 196 -16.36 3.44 8.11
N ASP A 197 -17.20 4.45 7.90
CA ASP A 197 -18.61 4.40 8.30
C ASP A 197 -19.36 3.26 7.60
N MET A 198 -19.15 3.09 6.29
CA MET A 198 -19.77 2.00 5.53
C MET A 198 -19.27 0.62 5.97
N VAL A 199 -17.96 0.46 6.13
CA VAL A 199 -17.35 -0.83 6.51
C VAL A 199 -17.75 -1.19 7.94
N LEU A 200 -17.58 -0.28 8.89
CA LEU A 200 -17.89 -0.52 10.31
C LEU A 200 -19.40 -0.69 10.52
N GLY A 201 -20.24 0.11 9.87
CA GLY A 201 -21.70 -0.06 9.90
C GLY A 201 -22.14 -1.44 9.37
N GLY A 202 -21.41 -1.98 8.40
CA GLY A 202 -21.65 -3.33 7.86
C GLY A 202 -21.28 -4.45 8.84
N ILE A 203 -20.11 -4.34 9.50
CA ILE A 203 -19.49 -5.48 10.21
C ILE A 203 -19.61 -5.43 11.73
N LEU A 204 -19.83 -4.28 12.37
CA LEU A 204 -19.87 -4.20 13.83
C LEU A 204 -21.14 -4.83 14.40
N THR A 205 -21.00 -5.51 15.54
CA THR A 205 -22.12 -5.91 16.41
C THR A 205 -22.50 -4.76 17.36
N GLU A 206 -23.57 -4.91 18.14
CA GLU A 206 -23.88 -3.93 19.20
C GLU A 206 -22.75 -3.78 20.23
N GLU A 207 -22.03 -4.87 20.50
CA GLU A 207 -20.87 -4.88 21.39
C GLU A 207 -19.69 -4.11 20.78
N GLY A 208 -19.39 -4.36 19.49
CA GLY A 208 -18.36 -3.63 18.76
C GLY A 208 -18.66 -2.14 18.56
N GLN A 209 -19.92 -1.71 18.64
CA GLN A 209 -20.30 -0.29 18.60
C GLN A 209 -20.06 0.43 19.94
N ARG A 210 -19.96 -0.31 21.06
CA ARG A 210 -19.80 0.24 22.41
C ARG A 210 -18.36 0.23 22.91
N ALA A 211 -17.49 -0.58 22.28
CA ALA A 211 -16.06 -0.71 22.57
C ALA A 211 -15.25 0.45 21.97
#